data_AF-A0A5N5QDJ0-F1
#
_entry.id   AF-A0A5N5QDJ0-F1
#
_cell.length_a   1.000
_cell.length_b   1.000
_cell.length_c   1.000
_cell.angle_alpha   90.00
_cell.angle_beta   90.00
_cell.angle_gamma   90.00
#
_symmetry.space_group_name_H-M   'P 1'
#
loop_
_entity.id
_entity.type
_entity.pdbx_description
1 polymer ?
#
loop_
_entity_poly.entity_id
_entity_poly.type
_entity_poly.pdbx_seq_one_letter_code
_entity_poly.pdbx_strand_id
1 'polypeptide(L)' 'MIASSRWQVLGYDLNAGWAVTYFSKTLFTPAGMDIYVRDPKSVSGELVQRIVEAAKAVQGEIGALAEGFFEVPVTE' A
#
# COMPACT_ATOMS: atom_id res chain seq x y z
N MET A 1 25.01 8.83 9.34
CA MET A 1 23.89 7.86 9.20
C MET A 1 23.86 7.43 7.75
N ILE A 2 24.20 6.17 7.47
CA ILE A 2 24.13 5.58 6.12
C ILE A 2 22.63 5.28 5.91
N ALA A 3 22.02 5.88 4.89
CA ALA A 3 20.57 5.94 4.61
C ALA A 3 19.69 4.89 5.34
N SER A 4 18.86 5.35 6.29
CA SER A 4 17.81 4.51 6.89
C SER A 4 16.49 4.72 6.16
N SER A 5 15.71 3.65 5.99
CA SER A 5 14.37 3.68 5.43
C SER A 5 13.38 3.31 6.53
N ARG A 6 12.35 4.13 6.74
CA ARG A 6 11.30 3.86 7.73
C ARG A 6 10.11 3.24 7.04
N TRP A 7 9.64 2.13 7.60
CA TRP A 7 8.53 1.34 7.08
C TRP A 7 7.45 1.21 8.14
N GLN A 8 6.20 1.16 7.68
CA GLN A 8 5.05 0.89 8.53
C GLN A 8 4.03 0.04 7.79
N VAL A 9 3.43 -0.92 8.50
CA VAL A 9 2.22 -1.62 8.05
C VAL A 9 1.02 -0.81 8.54
N LEU A 10 0.17 -0.36 7.62
CA LEU A 10 -0.96 0.51 7.92
C LEU A 10 -2.26 -0.27 8.15
N GLY A 11 -2.40 -1.42 7.50
CA GLY A 11 -3.55 -2.30 7.63
C GLY A 11 -3.22 -3.66 7.02
N TYR A 12 -3.82 -4.72 7.56
CA TYR A 12 -3.62 -6.08 7.07
C TYR A 12 -4.76 -7.00 7.53
N ASP A 13 -4.92 -8.11 6.81
CA ASP A 13 -5.69 -9.27 7.25
C ASP A 13 -4.92 -10.53 6.86
N LEU A 14 -4.47 -11.29 7.85
CA LEU A 14 -3.67 -12.49 7.62
C LEU A 14 -4.50 -13.65 7.04
N ASN A 15 -5.81 -13.69 7.33
CA ASN A 15 -6.71 -14.72 6.84
C ASN A 15 -7.11 -14.43 5.39
N ALA A 16 -7.43 -13.17 5.09
CA ALA A 16 -7.71 -12.73 3.72
C ALA A 16 -6.43 -12.55 2.89
N GLY A 17 -5.25 -12.53 3.52
CA GLY A 17 -3.95 -12.58 2.85
C GLY A 17 -3.52 -11.27 2.21
N TRP A 18 -3.88 -10.10 2.78
CA TRP A 18 -3.47 -8.79 2.26
C TRP A 18 -2.80 -7.92 3.31
N ALA A 19 -1.99 -6.95 2.85
CA ALA A 19 -1.37 -5.92 3.68
C ALA A 19 -1.16 -4.62 2.89
N VAL A 20 -1.22 -3.48 3.58
CA VAL A 20 -0.85 -2.16 3.06
C VAL A 20 0.39 -1.67 3.81
N THR A 21 1.42 -1.29 3.07
CA THR A 21 2.63 -0.70 3.64
C THR A 21 2.83 0.74 3.20
N TYR A 22 3.58 1.49 4.01
CA TYR A 22 4.15 2.77 3.69
C TYR A 22 5.65 2.72 3.91
N PHE A 23 6.40 3.40 3.05
CA PHE A 23 7.81 3.68 3.24
C PHE A 23 8.09 5.17 3.07
N SER A 24 8.89 5.72 3.98
CA SER A 24 9.24 7.13 3.97
C SER A 24 10.26 7.46 2.89
N LYS A 25 10.23 8.68 2.37
CA LYS A 25 11.25 9.23 1.47
C LYS A 25 12.66 9.05 2.04
N THR A 26 13.59 8.63 1.18
CA THR A 26 15.02 8.58 1.47
C THR A 26 15.79 9.52 0.53
N LEU A 27 17.13 9.52 0.62
CA LEU A 27 17.97 10.23 -0.36
C LEU A 27 17.85 9.64 -1.78
N PHE A 28 17.46 8.36 -1.89
CA PHE A 28 17.49 7.60 -3.14
C PHE A 28 16.11 7.23 -3.67
N THR A 29 15.07 7.30 -2.84
CA THR A 29 13.72 6.88 -3.19
C THR A 29 12.68 7.89 -2.68
N PRO A 30 11.64 8.21 -3.47
CA PRO A 30 10.44 8.89 -2.96
C PRO A 30 9.75 8.08 -1.85
N ALA A 31 8.83 8.72 -1.13
CA ALA A 31 7.89 7.99 -0.29
C ALA A 31 6.90 7.23 -1.17
N GLY A 32 6.36 6.12 -0.66
CA GLY A 32 5.42 5.31 -1.40
C GLY A 32 4.62 4.36 -0.53
N MET A 33 3.66 3.71 -1.18
CA MET A 33 2.74 2.77 -0.56
C MET A 33 2.48 1.61 -1.50
N ASP A 34 2.40 0.41 -0.94
CA ASP A 34 2.08 -0.81 -1.68
C ASP A 34 0.91 -1.53 -1.03
N ILE A 35 0.08 -2.18 -1.86
CA ILE A 35 -0.91 -3.15 -1.44
C ILE A 35 -0.42 -4.52 -1.89
N TYR A 36 -0.17 -5.41 -0.95
CA TYR A 36 0.21 -6.79 -1.24
C TYR A 36 -0.99 -7.70 -1.06
N VAL A 37 -1.13 -8.66 -1.97
CA VAL A 37 -2.08 -9.77 -1.85
C VAL A 37 -1.32 -11.09 -2.05
N ARG A 38 -1.59 -12.09 -1.22
CA ARG A 38 -0.89 -13.38 -1.26
C ARG A 38 -1.31 -14.21 -2.48
N ASP A 39 -2.59 -14.18 -2.82
CA ASP A 39 -3.16 -14.80 -4.01
C ASP A 39 -4.07 -13.77 -4.70
N PRO A 40 -3.89 -13.44 -5.99
CA PRO A 40 -4.76 -12.53 -6.72
C PRO A 40 -6.25 -12.89 -6.68
N LYS A 41 -6.59 -14.16 -6.43
CA LYS A 41 -7.97 -14.66 -6.31
C LYS A 41 -8.53 -14.56 -4.88
N SER A 42 -7.69 -14.29 -3.89
CA SER A 42 -8.09 -14.25 -2.46
C SER A 42 -8.73 -12.93 -2.03
N VAL A 43 -8.58 -11.88 -2.82
CA VAL A 43 -9.08 -10.54 -2.51
C VAL A 43 -9.99 -10.09 -3.64
N SER A 44 -11.22 -9.71 -3.32
CA SER A 44 -12.15 -9.17 -4.31
C SER A 44 -11.75 -7.75 -4.73
N GLY A 45 -12.06 -7.35 -5.97
CA GLY A 45 -11.87 -5.97 -6.41
C GLY A 45 -12.58 -4.94 -5.51
N GLU A 46 -13.73 -5.29 -4.95
CA GLU A 46 -14.45 -4.47 -3.97
C GLU A 46 -13.61 -4.27 -2.70
N LEU A 47 -12.97 -5.31 -2.17
CA LEU A 47 -12.11 -5.19 -1.01
C LEU A 47 -10.89 -4.31 -1.30
N VAL A 48 -10.25 -4.46 -2.47
CA VAL A 48 -9.16 -3.57 -2.89
C VAL A 48 -9.62 -2.12 -2.94
N GLN A 49 -10.78 -1.84 -3.54
CA GLN A 49 -11.31 -0.49 -3.61
C GLN A 49 -11.58 0.10 -2.22
N ARG A 50 -12.15 -0.68 -1.31
CA ARG A 50 -12.36 -0.26 0.09
C ARG A 50 -11.05 0.03 0.82
N ILE A 51 -10.00 -0.76 0.57
CA ILE A 51 -8.66 -0.51 1.12
C ILE A 51 -8.10 0.82 0.60
N VAL A 52 -8.23 1.07 -0.72
CA VAL A 52 -7.77 2.32 -1.34
C VAL A 52 -8.53 3.53 -0.79
N GLU A 53 -9.85 3.45 -0.68
CA GLU A 53 -10.68 4.51 -0.10
C GLU A 53 -10.32 4.79 1.36
N ALA A 54 -10.08 3.73 2.15
CA ALA A 54 -9.63 3.87 3.53
C ALA A 54 -8.25 4.54 3.62
N ALA A 55 -7.31 4.21 2.72
CA ALA A 55 -5.99 4.82 2.67
C ALA A 55 -6.07 6.32 2.31
N LYS A 56 -6.92 6.69 1.32
CA LYS A 56 -7.16 8.09 0.93
C LYS A 56 -7.78 8.93 2.06
N ALA A 57 -8.59 8.32 2.90
CA ALA A 57 -9.20 8.98 4.05
C ALA A 57 -8.21 9.29 5.19
N VAL A 58 -7.00 8.71 5.16
CA VAL A 58 -5.96 9.03 6.14
C VAL A 58 -5.41 10.42 5.88
N GLN A 59 -5.34 11.26 6.91
CA GLN A 59 -4.83 12.62 6.76
C GLN A 59 -3.30 12.66 6.54
N GLY A 60 -2.82 13.73 5.93
CA GLY A 60 -1.40 13.98 5.73
C GLY A 60 -0.80 13.24 4.53
N GLU A 61 0.48 12.87 4.63
CA GLU A 61 1.24 12.28 3.53
C GLU A 61 0.65 10.95 3.03
N ILE A 62 0.06 10.15 3.93
CA ILE A 62 -0.51 8.83 3.59
C ILE A 62 -1.68 8.98 2.60
N GLY A 63 -2.68 9.80 2.92
CA GLY A 63 -3.82 10.00 2.02
C GLY A 63 -3.41 10.64 0.70
N ALA A 64 -2.47 11.59 0.73
CA ALA A 64 -1.95 12.22 -0.47
C ALA A 64 -1.23 11.22 -1.40
N LEU A 65 -0.46 10.27 -0.85
CA LEU A 65 0.18 9.19 -1.62
C LEU A 65 -0.85 8.20 -2.17
N ALA A 66 -1.88 7.88 -1.38
CA ALA A 66 -2.93 6.93 -1.76
C ALA A 66 -3.77 7.39 -2.97
N GLU A 67 -3.80 8.69 -3.28
CA GLU A 67 -4.42 9.20 -4.51
C GLU A 67 -3.75 8.66 -5.78
N GLY A 68 -2.47 8.29 -5.70
CA GLY A 68 -1.67 7.77 -6.80
C GLY A 68 -1.72 6.26 -6.98
N PHE A 69 -2.57 5.51 -6.25
CA PHE A 69 -2.66 4.07 -6.43
C PHE A 69 -3.10 3.69 -7.85
N PHE A 70 -2.50 2.63 -8.37
CA PHE A 70 -2.83 2.03 -9.65
C PHE A 70 -2.74 0.51 -9.54
N GLU A 71 -3.48 -0.18 -10.39
CA GLU A 71 -3.40 -1.64 -10.50
C GLU A 71 -2.17 -2.04 -11.33
N VAL A 72 -1.42 -3.02 -10.84
CA VAL A 72 -0.33 -3.65 -11.60
C VAL A 72 -0.90 -4.85 -12.35
N PRO A 73 -0.87 -4.87 -13.70
CA PRO A 73 -1.38 -5.99 -14.47
C PRO A 73 -0.60 -7.27 -14.16
N VAL A 74 -1.31 -8.38 -13.92
CA VAL A 74 -0.68 -9.71 -13.85
C VAL A 74 -0.43 -10.17 -15.29
N THR A 75 0.81 -10.10 -15.75
CA THR A 75 1.22 -10.75 -17.00
C THR A 75 1.53 -12.22 -16.73
N GLU A 76 0.84 -13.12 -17.44
CA GLU A 76 1.17 -14.57 -17.48
C GLU A 76 2.55 -14.85 -18.09
#